data_AF-A0A9C7Q9H2-F1
#
_entry.id   AF-A0A9C7Q9H2-F1
#
_cell.length_a   1.000
_cell.length_b   1.000
_cell.length_c   1.000
_cell.angle_alpha   90.00
_cell.angle_beta   90.00
_cell.angle_gamma   90.00
#
_symmetry.space_group_name_H-M   'P 1'
#
loop_
_entity.id
_entity.type
_entity.pdbx_description
1 polymer ?
#
loop_
_entity_poly.entity_id
_entity_poly.type
_entity_poly.pdbx_seq_one_letter_code
_entity_poly.pdbx_strand_id
1 'polypeptide(L)' 'MTKSLNNVRLDPETGEAVWVEEDYCSPPLAMEREVLDQYFTDLVIAEEDMTETEGWGRIEKYPLLWDEIKGGV' A
#
# COMPACT_ATOMS: atom_id res chain seq x y z
N MET A 1 8.88 4.25 -0.98
CA MET A 1 8.55 2.82 -1.18
C MET A 1 9.00 1.86 -0.07
N THR A 2 10.27 1.83 0.39
CA THR A 2 10.72 0.79 1.36
C THR A 2 9.94 0.78 2.68
N LYS A 3 9.66 1.95 3.26
CA LYS A 3 8.81 2.06 4.46
C LYS A 3 7.40 1.56 4.19
N SER A 4 6.85 1.94 3.04
CA SER A 4 5.49 1.64 2.61
C SER A 4 5.24 0.15 2.49
N LEU A 5 6.03 -0.54 1.66
CA LEU A 5 5.87 -1.99 1.47
C LEU A 5 6.26 -2.81 2.70
N ASN A 6 7.19 -2.34 3.55
CA ASN A 6 7.49 -3.03 4.80
C ASN A 6 6.34 -2.97 5.83
N ASN A 7 5.51 -1.93 5.76
CA ASN A 7 4.37 -1.73 6.67
C ASN A 7 3.02 -1.94 5.97
N VAL A 8 3.03 -2.63 4.82
CA VAL A 8 1.83 -2.95 4.08
C VAL A 8 0.86 -3.75 4.95
N ARG A 9 -0.40 -3.38 4.85
CA ARG A 9 -1.50 -3.94 5.62
C ARG A 9 -2.33 -4.88 4.76
N LEU A 10 -2.97 -5.85 5.39
CA LEU A 10 -3.93 -6.73 4.72
C LEU A 10 -5.34 -6.32 5.14
N ASP A 11 -6.16 -5.87 4.20
CA ASP A 11 -7.59 -5.68 4.48
C ASP A 11 -8.27 -7.05 4.60
N PRO A 12 -8.80 -7.43 5.78
CA PRO A 12 -9.41 -8.75 5.97
C PRO A 12 -10.77 -8.91 5.26
N GLU A 13 -11.41 -7.80 4.85
CA GLU A 13 -12.71 -7.84 4.16
C GLU A 13 -12.54 -8.13 2.68
N THR A 14 -11.54 -7.50 2.03
CA THR A 14 -11.28 -7.65 0.58
C THR A 14 -10.15 -8.63 0.28
N GLY A 15 -9.24 -8.88 1.23
CA GLY A 15 -8.01 -9.64 1.01
C GLY A 15 -6.91 -8.85 0.29
N GLU A 16 -7.08 -7.54 0.13
CA GLU A 16 -6.14 -6.68 -0.60
C GLU A 16 -5.00 -6.19 0.28
N ALA A 17 -3.83 -6.01 -0.34
CA ALA A 17 -2.69 -5.35 0.28
C ALA A 17 -2.87 -3.82 0.17
N VAL A 18 -2.75 -3.10 1.27
CA VAL A 18 -2.95 -1.65 1.35
C VAL A 18 -1.74 -0.98 1.98
N TRP A 19 -1.20 0.06 1.34
CA TRP A 19 -0.06 0.83 1.83
C TRP A 19 -0.21 2.32 1.50
N VAL A 20 0.57 3.15 2.19
CA VAL A 20 0.69 4.58 1.91
C VAL A 20 2.00 4.81 1.18
N GLU A 21 1.96 5.45 0.02
CA GLU A 21 3.16 5.88 -0.71
C GLU A 21 3.30 7.40 -0.62
N GLU A 22 4.51 7.86 -0.29
CA GLU A 22 4.86 9.28 -0.40
C GLU A 22 5.22 9.55 -1.87
N ASP A 23 4.39 10.32 -2.55
CA ASP A 23 4.56 10.63 -3.96
C ASP A 23 4.31 12.12 -4.23
N TYR A 24 5.13 12.67 -5.12
CA TYR A 24 5.10 14.07 -5.55
C TYR A 24 4.74 14.21 -7.04
N CYS A 25 4.34 13.11 -7.69
CA CYS A 25 3.94 13.09 -9.08
C CYS A 25 2.46 13.49 -9.27
N SER A 26 2.14 13.94 -10.47
CA SER A 26 0.76 14.11 -10.94
C SER A 26 0.70 13.68 -12.41
N PRO A 27 0.04 12.55 -12.75
CA PRO A 27 -0.75 11.67 -11.87
C PRO A 27 0.10 10.89 -10.84
N PRO A 28 -0.50 10.35 -9.77
CA PRO A 28 0.23 9.58 -8.79
C PRO A 28 0.93 8.35 -9.36
N LEU A 29 2.06 8.00 -8.74
CA LEU A 29 2.97 6.90 -9.05
C LEU A 29 3.55 6.97 -10.46
N ALA A 30 3.51 8.13 -11.14
CA ALA A 30 3.94 8.23 -12.54
C ALA A 30 5.38 7.73 -12.77
N MET A 31 6.26 7.86 -11.77
CA MET A 31 7.65 7.42 -11.87
C MET A 31 7.81 5.92 -11.61
N GLU A 32 7.04 5.37 -10.66
CA GLU A 32 7.11 3.97 -10.25
C GLU A 32 6.23 3.06 -11.10
N ARG A 33 5.29 3.61 -11.87
CA ARG A 33 4.23 2.86 -12.55
C ARG A 33 4.77 1.75 -13.46
N GLU A 34 5.81 2.03 -14.24
CA GLU A 34 6.43 1.04 -15.14
C GLU A 34 6.94 -0.19 -14.37
N VAL A 35 7.44 0.01 -13.15
CA VAL A 35 7.93 -1.08 -12.31
C VAL A 35 6.77 -1.76 -11.59
N LEU A 36 5.86 -0.98 -10.99
CA LEU A 36 4.74 -1.53 -10.22
C LEU A 36 3.80 -2.38 -11.08
N ASP A 37 3.54 -1.98 -12.32
CA ASP A 37 2.70 -2.74 -13.25
C ASP A 37 3.32 -4.11 -13.63
N GLN A 38 4.60 -4.36 -13.34
CA GLN A 38 5.22 -5.69 -13.51
C GLN A 38 4.94 -6.63 -12.34
N TYR A 39 4.65 -6.09 -11.15
CA TYR A 39 4.47 -6.86 -9.91
C TYR A 39 3.01 -6.91 -9.44
N PHE A 40 2.19 -5.94 -9.85
CA PHE A 40 0.80 -5.81 -9.42
C PHE A 40 -0.14 -5.86 -10.64
N THR A 41 -1.17 -6.69 -10.57
CA THR A 41 -2.19 -6.80 -11.62
C THR A 41 -3.33 -5.78 -11.44
N ASP A 42 -3.67 -5.45 -10.19
CA ASP A 42 -4.84 -4.65 -9.84
C ASP A 42 -4.45 -3.50 -8.90
N LEU A 43 -3.46 -2.70 -9.31
CA LEU A 43 -3.00 -1.53 -8.55
C LEU A 43 -3.96 -0.36 -8.73
N VAL A 44 -4.64 0.01 -7.64
CA VAL A 44 -5.57 1.15 -7.58
C VAL A 44 -5.06 2.24 -6.63
N ILE A 45 -5.34 3.49 -6.99
CA ILE A 45 -5.15 4.64 -6.09
C ILE A 45 -6.44 4.81 -5.30
N ALA A 46 -6.41 4.51 -4.00
CA ALA A 46 -7.59 4.60 -3.15
C ALA A 46 -7.94 6.06 -2.76
N GLU A 47 -6.92 6.90 -2.58
CA GLU A 47 -7.07 8.33 -2.29
C GLU A 47 -5.81 9.07 -2.72
N GLU A 48 -5.99 10.26 -3.31
CA GLU A 48 -4.93 11.21 -3.64
C GLU A 48 -4.90 12.36 -2.61
N ASP A 49 -3.83 13.13 -2.53
CA ASP A 49 -3.76 14.36 -1.72
C ASP A 49 -4.02 14.19 -0.21
N MET A 50 -3.31 13.25 0.42
CA MET A 50 -3.38 13.02 1.87
C MET A 50 -2.02 13.15 2.54
N THR A 51 -1.99 13.61 3.79
CA THR A 51 -0.76 13.56 4.58
C THR A 51 -0.40 12.13 4.96
N GLU A 52 0.90 11.88 5.17
CA GLU A 52 1.37 10.57 5.60
C GLU A 52 0.69 10.10 6.91
N THR A 53 0.49 10.99 7.87
CA THR A 53 -0.13 10.66 9.17
C THR A 53 -1.59 10.20 9.00
N GLU A 54 -2.36 10.91 8.18
CA GLU A 54 -3.75 10.54 7.90
C GLU A 54 -3.81 9.19 7.16
N GLY A 55 -2.93 8.97 6.19
CA GLY A 55 -2.88 7.74 5.40
C GLY A 55 -2.62 6.53 6.28
N TRP A 56 -1.59 6.61 7.13
CA TRP A 56 -1.26 5.51 8.03
C TRP A 56 -2.35 5.30 9.08
N GLY A 57 -2.93 6.36 9.62
CA GLY A 57 -4.04 6.27 10.58
C GLY A 57 -5.28 5.57 10.02
N ARG A 58 -5.55 5.69 8.71
CA ARG A 58 -6.69 4.98 8.07
C ARG A 58 -6.51 3.47 8.03
N ILE A 59 -5.27 3.00 7.85
CA ILE A 59 -4.97 1.57 7.64
C ILE A 59 -4.36 0.89 8.87
N GLU A 60 -4.08 1.63 9.95
CA GLU A 60 -3.44 1.06 11.16
C GLU A 60 -4.26 -0.05 11.83
N LYS A 61 -5.58 -0.03 11.64
CA LYS A 61 -6.53 -1.03 12.14
C LYS A 61 -6.35 -2.42 11.52
N TYR A 62 -5.68 -2.50 10.36
CA TYR A 62 -5.47 -3.73 9.62
C TYR A 62 -4.19 -4.46 10.08
N PRO A 63 -4.16 -5.80 10.03
CA PRO A 63 -2.95 -6.58 10.33
C PRO A 63 -1.82 -6.27 9.33
N LEU A 64 -0.57 -6.49 9.76
CA LEU A 64 0.59 -6.40 8.88
C LEU A 64 0.62 -7.62 7.95
N LEU A 65 0.66 -7.40 6.63
CA LEU A 65 0.61 -8.47 5.64
C LEU A 65 1.70 -9.52 5.86
N TRP A 66 2.92 -9.08 6.14
CA TRP A 66 4.07 -9.99 6.26
C TRP A 66 4.00 -10.86 7.51
N ASP A 67 3.31 -10.41 8.55
CA ASP A 67 3.10 -11.23 9.76
C ASP A 67 2.05 -12.31 9.49
N GLU A 68 1.02 -11.98 8.70
CA GLU A 68 0.00 -12.95 8.25
C GLU A 68 0.61 -14.02 7.32
N ILE A 69 1.48 -13.62 6.38
CA ILE A 69 2.13 -14.56 5.45
C ILE A 69 3.14 -15.45 6.18
N LYS A 70 3.89 -14.92 7.15
CA LYS A 70 4.85 -15.70 7.96
C LYS A 70 4.15 -16.65 8.95
N GLY A 71 2.87 -16.44 9.22
CA GLY A 71 2.04 -17.29 10.08
C GLY A 71 1.44 -18.53 9.39
N GLY A 72 1.60 -18.68 8.08
CA GLY A 72 1.19 -19.87 7.32
C GLY A 72 2.23 -20.99 7.42
N VAL A 73 2.07 -21.88 8.41
CA VAL A 73 2.79 -23.17 8.50
C VAL A 73 2.40 -24.08 7.34
#